data_AF-A0A7M2QSG1-F1
#
_entry.id   AF-A0A7M2QSG1-F1
#
_cell.length_a   1.000
_cell.length_b   1.000
_cell.length_c   1.000
_cell.angle_alpha   90.00
_cell.angle_beta   90.00
_cell.angle_gamma   90.00
#
_symmetry.space_group_name_H-M   'P 1'
#
loop_
_entity.id
_entity.type
_entity.pdbx_description
1 polymer ?
#
loop_
_entity_poly.entity_id
_entity_poly.type
_entity_poly.pdbx_seq_one_letter_code
_entity_poly.pdbx_strand_id
1 'polypeptide(L)' 'MPTKAEIEYQILELKSDYIRHQGDIEKLDSIGNGSAVEQAEQRLKDMEQQLAELNKQLAALS' A
#
# COMPACT_ATOMS: atom_id res chain seq x y z
N MET A 1 -2.50 -12.14 18.56
CA MET A 1 -1.70 -12.04 17.32
C MET A 1 -2.61 -12.44 16.18
N PRO A 2 -2.59 -11.71 15.04
CA PRO A 2 -3.36 -12.10 13.88
C PRO A 2 -2.90 -13.48 13.38
N THR A 3 -3.84 -14.25 12.86
CA THR A 3 -3.60 -15.54 12.21
C THR A 3 -2.96 -15.35 10.84
N LYS A 4 -2.36 -16.41 10.30
CA LYS A 4 -1.79 -16.43 8.95
C LYS A 4 -2.79 -15.92 7.90
N ALA A 5 -4.01 -16.42 7.94
CA ALA A 5 -5.08 -16.05 7.00
C ALA A 5 -5.49 -14.57 7.12
N GLU A 6 -5.54 -14.02 8.34
CA GLU A 6 -5.83 -12.60 8.55
C GLU A 6 -4.72 -11.69 8.00
N ILE A 7 -3.45 -12.10 8.09
CA ILE A 7 -2.33 -11.36 7.52
C ILE A 7 -2.35 -11.44 5.99
N GLU A 8 -2.59 -12.63 5.42
CA GLU A 8 -2.71 -12.80 3.96
C GLU A 8 -3.87 -11.96 3.39
N TYR A 9 -5.00 -11.90 4.10
CA TYR A 9 -6.12 -11.03 3.74
C TYR A 9 -5.74 -9.55 3.79
N GLN A 10 -5.09 -9.08 4.86
CA GLN A 10 -4.62 -7.69 4.97
C GLN A 10 -3.62 -7.34 3.86
N ILE A 11 -2.71 -8.25 3.50
CA ILE A 11 -1.79 -8.03 2.37
C ILE A 11 -2.57 -7.89 1.06
N LEU A 12 -3.58 -8.73 0.83
CA LEU A 12 -4.40 -8.67 -0.38
C LEU A 12 -5.19 -7.36 -0.49
N GLU A 13 -5.80 -6.94 0.60
CA GLU A 13 -6.52 -5.67 0.71
C GLU A 13 -5.57 -4.49 0.44
N LEU A 14 -4.44 -4.44 1.14
CA LEU A 14 -3.44 -3.37 1.00
C LEU A 14 -2.88 -3.29 -0.44
N LYS A 15 -2.66 -4.43 -1.11
CA LYS A 15 -2.25 -4.46 -2.53
C LYS A 15 -3.33 -3.90 -3.45
N SER A 16 -4.59 -4.19 -3.16
CA SER A 16 -5.72 -3.69 -3.96
C SER A 16 -5.83 -2.16 -3.84
N ASP A 17 -5.69 -1.66 -2.62
CA ASP A 17 -5.67 -0.22 -2.34
C ASP A 17 -4.46 0.48 -2.97
N TYR A 18 -3.28 -0.16 -2.92
CA TYR A 18 -2.07 0.33 -3.56
C TYR A 18 -2.26 0.54 -5.07
N ILE A 19 -2.82 -0.45 -5.77
CA ILE A 19 -3.08 -0.35 -7.22
C ILE A 19 -4.07 0.79 -7.53
N ARG A 20 -5.13 0.90 -6.73
CA ARG A 20 -6.11 1.98 -6.89
C ARG A 20 -5.45 3.35 -6.70
N HIS A 21 -4.65 3.50 -5.65
CA HIS A 21 -4.00 4.75 -5.30
C HIS A 21 -2.95 5.16 -6.34
N GLN A 22 -2.22 4.21 -6.94
CA GLN A 22 -1.36 4.49 -8.11
C GLN A 22 -2.15 5.07 -9.29
N GLY A 23 -3.30 4.49 -9.63
CA GLY A 23 -4.14 5.03 -10.70
C GLY A 23 -4.71 6.41 -10.39
N ASP A 24 -4.90 6.76 -9.11
CA ASP A 24 -5.31 8.10 -8.70
C ASP A 24 -4.14 9.10 -8.76
N ILE A 25 -2.90 8.67 -8.52
CA ILE A 25 -1.69 9.49 -8.72
C ILE A 25 -1.51 9.86 -10.19
N GLU A 26 -1.67 8.90 -11.10
CA GLU A 26 -1.56 9.16 -12.55
C GLU A 26 -2.57 10.24 -13.01
N LYS A 27 -3.79 10.22 -12.44
CA LYS A 27 -4.79 11.25 -12.71
C LYS A 27 -4.41 12.60 -12.09
N LEU A 28 -3.89 12.62 -10.87
CA LEU A 28 -3.46 13.85 -10.19
C LEU A 28 -2.31 14.53 -10.94
N ASP A 29 -1.36 13.74 -11.42
CA ASP A 29 -0.22 14.21 -12.23
C ASP A 29 -0.71 14.79 -13.57
N SER A 30 -1.67 14.13 -14.21
CA SER A 30 -2.30 14.62 -15.44
C SER A 30 -3.01 15.97 -15.30
N ILE A 31 -3.43 16.35 -14.09
CA ILE A 31 -4.09 17.64 -13.79
C ILE A 31 -3.07 18.73 -13.40
N GLY A 32 -1.77 18.37 -13.26
CA GLY A 32 -0.69 19.31 -12.95
C GLY A 32 -0.62 19.70 -11.46
N ASN A 33 -1.19 18.90 -10.56
CA ASN A 33 -1.19 19.19 -9.13
C ASN A 33 0.00 18.51 -8.42
N GLY A 34 1.21 19.04 -8.65
CA GLY A 34 2.47 18.43 -8.18
C GLY A 34 2.53 18.21 -6.65
N SER A 35 1.95 19.09 -5.85
CA SER A 35 1.93 18.91 -4.39
C SER A 35 0.97 17.81 -3.92
N ALA A 36 -0.10 17.53 -4.69
CA ALA A 36 -0.97 16.39 -4.44
C ALA A 36 -0.32 15.07 -4.87
N VAL A 37 0.47 15.09 -5.95
CA VAL A 37 1.27 13.94 -6.39
C VAL A 37 2.31 13.57 -5.32
N GLU A 38 3.10 14.52 -4.82
CA GLU A 38 4.09 14.25 -3.77
C GLU A 38 3.47 13.64 -2.50
N GLN A 39 2.33 14.18 -2.05
CA GLN A 39 1.60 13.63 -0.90
C GLN A 39 1.09 12.21 -1.16
N ALA A 40 0.63 11.95 -2.38
CA ALA A 40 0.12 10.65 -2.76
C ALA A 40 1.26 9.63 -2.93
N GLU A 41 2.43 10.03 -3.43
CA GLU A 41 3.64 9.20 -3.44
C GLU A 41 4.12 8.87 -2.02
N GLN A 42 4.02 9.81 -1.08
CA GLN A 42 4.35 9.52 0.32
C GLN A 42 3.43 8.43 0.88
N ARG A 43 2.13 8.48 0.57
CA ARG A 43 1.20 7.40 0.95
C ARG A 43 1.55 6.06 0.32
N LEU A 44 2.04 6.01 -0.92
CA LEU A 44 2.54 4.76 -1.52
C LEU A 44 3.71 4.19 -0.71
N LYS A 45 4.68 5.03 -0.33
CA LYS A 45 5.81 4.59 0.50
C LYS A 45 5.35 4.04 1.85
N ASP A 46 4.37 4.67 2.48
CA ASP A 46 3.83 4.21 3.75
C ASP A 46 3.12 2.84 3.59
N MET A 47 2.37 2.65 2.49
CA MET A 47 1.78 1.35 2.15
C MET A 47 2.83 0.28 1.90
N GLU A 48 3.93 0.59 1.22
CA GLU A 48 5.04 -0.35 1.00
C GLU A 48 5.69 -0.78 2.30
N GLN A 49 5.88 0.15 3.25
CA GLN A 49 6.40 -0.18 4.58
C GLN A 49 5.44 -1.09 5.35
N GLN A 50 4.14 -0.82 5.31
CA GLN A 50 3.12 -1.67 5.93
C GLN A 50 3.11 -3.06 5.31
N LEU A 51 3.20 -3.16 3.98
CA LEU A 51 3.24 -4.42 3.27
C LEU A 51 4.50 -5.23 3.62
N ALA A 52 5.66 -4.58 3.73
CA ALA A 52 6.89 -5.22 4.17
C ALA A 52 6.77 -5.78 5.60
N GLU A 53 6.11 -5.04 6.50
CA GLU A 53 5.89 -5.48 7.88
C GLU A 53 4.92 -6.67 7.96
N LEU A 54 3.80 -6.63 7.24
CA LEU A 54 2.88 -7.76 7.15
C LEU A 54 3.56 -9.02 6.58
N ASN A 55 4.40 -8.87 5.56
CA ASN A 55 5.16 -10.02 5.02
C ASN A 55 6.17 -10.59 6.02
N LYS A 56 6.82 -9.75 6.84
CA LYS A 56 7.70 -10.23 7.92
C LYS A 56 6.91 -11.02 8.97
N GLN A 57 5.74 -10.52 9.36
CA GLN A 57 4.85 -11.22 10.29
C GLN A 57 4.37 -12.55 9.71
N LEU A 58 4.01 -12.58 8.43
CA LEU A 58 3.63 -13.80 7.73
C LEU A 58 4.77 -14.83 7.69
N ALA A 59 5.98 -14.38 7.39
CA ALA A 59 7.17 -15.22 7.38
C ALA A 59 7.51 -15.77 8.77
N ALA A 60 7.28 -15.00 9.84
CA ALA A 60 7.50 -15.45 11.22
C ALA A 60 6.47 -16.48 11.71
N LEU A 61 5.32 -16.60 11.04
CA LEU A 61 4.27 -17.59 11.29
C LEU A 61 4.41 -18.84 10.40
N SER A 62 5.39 -18.87 9.50
CA SER A 62 5.62 -19.93 8.52
C SER A 62 6.48 -21.06 9.07
#